data_AF-A0A8C6J0V3-F1
#
_entry.id   AF-A0A8C6J0V3-F1
#
_cell.length_a   1.000
_cell.length_b   1.000
_cell.length_c   1.000
_cell.angle_alpha   90.00
_cell.angle_beta   90.00
_cell.angle_gamma   90.00
#
_symmetry.space_group_name_H-M   'P 1'
#
loop_
_entity.id
_entity.type
_entity.pdbx_description
1 polymer ?
#
loop_
_entity_poly.entity_id
_entity_poly.type
_entity_poly.pdbx_seq_one_letter_code
_entity_poly.pdbx_strand_id
1 'polypeptide(L)'
;MQSQWEWGCCHLLLPNVLACHGVVNPMGFLEDCAFDACQYKGHRDTVCKAIAAYVTECQSHGVDVGPWRTSTFCAPSCPLHSHYELCGTSCPTTCRGLTSACTSTPCTEGCFCDRGYVLSGDDCVPVSDCGCEHRDRYHKKGDVFFTSCRERCQCEANGVLRCQEVFCGAHEECRVEDGVLGCYPTGYGRLVVSGDPHYVTFDGRAFDIVGSCTYVLVKLCQPVMGLEDFSVVLEHDMGHRNNMALMKKVDGELYTLPMLTKDKKIRVGQEGNNIILYTTTGIRILYNTATYLLVTIPDTYKGHVCGLGGNYNGDPTDDFQLPGGSLAQSPEAFVTYWKVHTGDGTCVDGCTACPICANAEPYMGTASCGIIRDPMGPFGSCHPWVSPIDYFNHCIHDVCIANGDEEVLCHSIQAYVAACQAANAEVRAWRTPSLCRLGLGLGTCSVGQGH
;
A
#
# COMPACT_ATOMS: atom_id res chain seq x y z
N MET A 1 -20.77 16.98 -2.29
CA MET A 1 -20.20 15.67 -1.89
C MET A 1 -20.03 15.54 -0.38
N GLN A 2 -19.93 16.63 0.40
CA GLN A 2 -19.83 16.62 1.86
C GLN A 2 -21.04 15.97 2.57
N SER A 3 -22.22 16.06 1.96
CA SER A 3 -23.47 15.57 2.57
C SER A 3 -23.62 14.06 2.67
N GLN A 4 -23.02 13.22 1.80
CA GLN A 4 -23.31 11.77 1.80
C GLN A 4 -22.62 11.00 2.95
N TRP A 5 -21.48 11.47 3.46
CA TRP A 5 -20.70 10.77 4.49
C TRP A 5 -21.16 11.14 5.90
N GLU A 6 -21.62 12.38 6.07
CA GLU A 6 -22.22 12.88 7.31
C GLU A 6 -23.46 12.04 7.71
N TRP A 7 -24.24 11.55 6.73
CA TRP A 7 -25.34 10.61 7.00
C TRP A 7 -24.88 9.28 7.61
N GLY A 8 -23.67 8.83 7.30
CA GLY A 8 -23.12 7.58 7.83
C GLY A 8 -22.88 7.66 9.34
N CYS A 9 -22.26 8.74 9.81
CA CYS A 9 -22.02 8.96 11.24
C CYS A 9 -23.32 9.25 12.02
N CYS A 10 -24.34 9.80 11.37
CA CYS A 10 -25.68 9.96 11.95
C CYS A 10 -26.35 8.63 12.35
N HIS A 11 -25.83 7.46 11.93
CA HIS A 11 -26.29 6.17 12.46
C HIS A 11 -26.08 6.03 13.98
N LEU A 12 -25.17 6.80 14.59
CA LEU A 12 -25.03 6.92 16.05
C LEU A 12 -26.25 7.55 16.74
N LEU A 13 -27.12 8.21 15.97
CA LEU A 13 -28.33 8.89 16.46
C LEU A 13 -29.62 8.09 16.18
N LEU A 14 -29.51 6.87 15.63
CA LEU A 14 -30.67 6.05 15.28
C LEU A 14 -31.29 5.33 16.49
N PRO A 15 -32.57 4.95 16.39
CA PRO A 15 -33.31 4.29 17.48
C PRO A 15 -32.63 3.05 18.07
N ASN A 16 -31.91 2.29 17.24
CA ASN A 16 -31.29 1.02 17.64
C ASN A 16 -30.13 1.20 18.63
N VAL A 17 -29.57 2.41 18.72
CA VAL A 17 -28.51 2.79 19.67
C VAL A 17 -29.00 3.84 20.68
N LEU A 18 -30.28 4.24 20.62
CA LEU A 18 -30.86 5.29 21.46
C LEU A 18 -30.91 4.91 22.95
N ALA A 19 -31.10 3.61 23.25
CA ALA A 19 -31.03 3.10 24.62
C ALA A 19 -29.68 3.41 25.29
N CYS A 20 -28.62 3.59 24.48
CA CYS A 20 -27.30 3.93 24.96
C CYS A 20 -27.13 5.38 25.38
N HIS A 21 -27.89 6.31 24.79
CA HIS A 21 -27.65 7.76 24.95
C HIS A 21 -27.84 8.22 26.40
N GLY A 22 -28.65 7.49 27.18
CA GLY A 22 -28.82 7.73 28.61
C GLY A 22 -27.66 7.27 29.49
N VAL A 23 -26.70 6.53 28.93
CA VAL A 23 -25.56 5.91 29.64
C VAL A 23 -24.22 6.42 29.09
N VAL A 24 -24.08 6.48 27.76
CA VAL A 24 -22.87 6.93 27.06
C VAL A 24 -23.22 8.09 26.13
N ASN A 25 -22.56 9.24 26.32
CA ASN A 25 -22.79 10.42 25.48
C ASN A 25 -22.26 10.18 24.05
N PRO A 26 -23.13 10.21 23.01
CA PRO A 26 -22.72 9.93 21.63
C PRO A 26 -21.91 11.06 20.98
N MET A 27 -21.87 12.27 21.55
CA MET A 27 -21.29 13.44 20.88
C MET A 27 -19.80 13.29 20.59
N GLY A 28 -19.01 12.75 21.53
CA GLY A 28 -17.57 12.51 21.30
C GLY A 28 -17.33 11.53 20.16
N PHE A 29 -18.07 10.41 20.16
CA PHE A 29 -17.99 9.40 19.09
C PHE A 29 -18.45 9.94 17.72
N LEU A 30 -19.43 10.86 17.71
CA LEU A 30 -19.90 11.50 16.49
C LEU A 30 -18.84 12.45 15.91
N GLU A 31 -18.19 13.25 16.76
CA GLU A 31 -17.10 14.14 16.38
C GLU A 31 -15.91 13.34 15.83
N ASP A 32 -15.51 12.28 16.53
CA ASP A 32 -14.44 11.38 16.10
C ASP A 32 -14.80 10.69 14.77
N CYS A 33 -16.04 10.18 14.63
CA CYS A 33 -16.52 9.59 13.39
C CYS A 33 -16.47 10.59 12.23
N ALA A 34 -16.94 11.83 12.44
CA ALA A 34 -16.94 12.86 11.41
C ALA A 34 -15.52 13.26 11.01
N PHE A 35 -14.62 13.38 11.99
CA PHE A 35 -13.20 13.65 11.75
C PHE A 35 -12.56 12.53 10.93
N ASP A 36 -12.69 11.28 11.35
CA ASP A 36 -12.11 10.14 10.68
C ASP A 36 -12.73 9.93 9.29
N ALA A 37 -14.06 10.05 9.17
CA ALA A 37 -14.73 9.99 7.87
C ALA A 37 -14.22 11.09 6.93
N CYS A 38 -13.93 12.30 7.43
CA CYS A 38 -13.31 13.35 6.62
C CYS A 38 -11.89 12.95 6.17
N GLN A 39 -11.04 12.51 7.09
CA GLN A 39 -9.65 12.11 6.80
C GLN A 39 -9.59 10.97 5.77
N TYR A 40 -10.50 10.00 5.90
CA TYR A 40 -10.57 8.84 5.02
C TYR A 40 -11.58 9.00 3.88
N LYS A 41 -11.96 10.24 3.52
CA LYS A 41 -12.82 10.56 2.36
C LYS A 41 -14.14 9.78 2.32
N GLY A 42 -14.73 9.53 3.48
CA GLY A 42 -16.00 8.82 3.65
C GLY A 42 -15.87 7.30 3.57
N HIS A 43 -14.67 6.73 3.78
CA HIS A 43 -14.48 5.28 3.71
C HIS A 43 -15.42 4.55 4.68
N ARG A 44 -16.20 3.61 4.15
CA ARG A 44 -17.30 2.97 4.90
C ARG A 44 -16.80 2.24 6.14
N ASP A 45 -15.65 1.58 6.06
CA ASP A 45 -15.09 0.85 7.21
C ASP A 45 -14.72 1.77 8.38
N THR A 46 -14.33 3.01 8.09
CA THR A 46 -14.01 4.01 9.11
C THR A 46 -15.26 4.37 9.90
N VAL A 47 -16.35 4.67 9.20
CA VAL A 47 -17.67 4.93 9.80
C VAL A 47 -18.17 3.72 10.60
N CYS A 48 -18.05 2.51 10.04
CA CYS A 48 -18.48 1.29 10.71
C CYS A 48 -17.67 0.99 11.98
N LYS A 49 -16.36 1.28 12.00
CA LYS A 49 -15.51 1.12 13.17
C LYS A 49 -15.87 2.12 14.27
N ALA A 50 -16.14 3.38 13.92
CA ALA A 50 -16.57 4.39 14.88
C ALA A 50 -17.90 4.01 15.56
N ILE A 51 -18.88 3.52 14.78
CA ILE A 51 -20.16 3.04 15.33
C ILE A 51 -19.95 1.79 16.19
N ALA A 52 -19.14 0.84 15.73
CA ALA A 52 -18.82 -0.37 16.51
C ALA A 52 -18.15 -0.03 17.85
N ALA A 53 -17.28 0.98 17.89
CA ALA A 53 -16.66 1.45 19.12
C ALA A 53 -17.70 2.00 20.11
N TYR A 54 -18.64 2.82 19.65
CA TYR A 54 -19.74 3.31 20.48
C TYR A 54 -20.62 2.17 21.02
N VAL A 55 -20.97 1.21 20.16
CA VAL A 55 -21.76 0.03 20.55
C VAL A 55 -21.02 -0.82 21.58
N THR A 56 -19.70 -1.00 21.41
CA THR A 56 -18.85 -1.75 22.35
C THR A 56 -18.82 -1.06 23.71
N GLU A 57 -18.60 0.26 23.74
CA GLU A 57 -18.67 1.04 24.99
C GLU A 57 -20.05 0.88 25.64
N CYS A 58 -21.12 0.95 24.85
CA CYS A 58 -22.48 0.77 25.33
C CYS A 58 -22.72 -0.58 26.03
N GLN A 59 -22.31 -1.67 25.38
CA GLN A 59 -22.43 -3.02 25.91
C GLN A 59 -21.58 -3.21 27.16
N SER A 60 -20.44 -2.52 27.29
CA SER A 60 -19.61 -2.55 28.50
C SER A 60 -20.32 -2.00 29.75
N HIS A 61 -21.32 -1.12 29.57
CA HIS A 61 -22.20 -0.63 30.63
C HIS A 61 -23.46 -1.50 30.83
N GLY A 62 -23.52 -2.67 30.20
CA GLY A 62 -24.64 -3.61 30.32
C GLY A 62 -25.91 -3.19 29.59
N VAL A 63 -25.82 -2.24 28.66
CA VAL A 63 -26.95 -1.83 27.82
C VAL A 63 -27.15 -2.86 26.70
N ASP A 64 -28.38 -3.34 26.55
CA ASP A 64 -28.77 -4.20 25.43
C ASP A 64 -28.98 -3.35 24.17
N VAL A 65 -28.04 -3.44 23.24
CA VAL A 65 -28.07 -2.71 21.97
C VAL A 65 -28.77 -3.56 20.91
N GLY A 66 -29.69 -2.96 20.16
CA GLY A 66 -30.36 -3.67 19.06
C GLY A 66 -29.47 -3.83 17.82
N PRO A 67 -29.87 -4.68 16.85
CA PRO A 67 -29.13 -4.83 15.59
C PRO A 67 -28.95 -3.49 14.86
N TRP A 68 -27.69 -3.07 14.69
CA TRP A 68 -27.34 -1.81 14.03
C TRP A 68 -26.72 -2.00 12.64
N ARG A 69 -26.14 -3.19 12.37
CA ARG A 69 -25.67 -3.60 11.04
C ARG A 69 -26.81 -4.13 10.18
N THR A 70 -26.80 -3.82 8.89
CA THR A 70 -27.77 -4.29 7.90
C THR A 70 -27.08 -4.79 6.63
N SER A 71 -27.83 -5.40 5.71
CA SER A 71 -27.27 -5.84 4.42
C SER A 71 -26.73 -4.70 3.55
N THR A 72 -27.22 -3.47 3.76
CA THR A 72 -26.82 -2.28 3.01
C THR A 72 -25.89 -1.36 3.80
N PHE A 73 -25.79 -1.54 5.12
CA PHE A 73 -25.00 -0.68 6.01
C PHE A 73 -24.16 -1.51 6.99
N CYS A 74 -22.83 -1.38 6.89
CA CYS A 74 -21.89 -2.09 7.75
C CYS A 74 -22.12 -3.61 7.85
N ALA A 75 -22.57 -4.23 6.74
CA ALA A 75 -22.90 -5.64 6.67
C ALA A 75 -21.76 -6.50 7.25
N PRO A 76 -22.06 -7.38 8.22
CA PRO A 76 -21.03 -8.22 8.81
C PRO A 76 -20.48 -9.19 7.77
N SER A 77 -19.17 -9.42 7.80
CA SER A 77 -18.50 -10.43 7.00
C SER A 77 -17.78 -11.37 7.95
N CYS A 78 -18.20 -12.64 7.93
CA CYS A 78 -17.62 -13.67 8.79
C CYS A 78 -16.86 -14.71 7.95
N PRO A 79 -15.78 -15.28 8.50
CA PRO A 79 -15.08 -16.41 7.90
C PRO A 79 -16.01 -17.60 7.62
N LEU A 80 -15.56 -18.51 6.77
CA LEU A 80 -16.27 -19.77 6.52
C LEU A 80 -16.46 -20.54 7.85
N HIS A 81 -17.62 -21.18 8.01
CA HIS A 81 -17.99 -21.93 9.21
C HIS A 81 -18.12 -21.09 10.50
N SER A 82 -18.52 -19.83 10.33
CA SER A 82 -18.83 -18.93 11.42
C SER A 82 -20.03 -18.05 11.10
N HIS A 83 -20.65 -17.49 12.13
CA HIS A 83 -21.76 -16.56 12.00
C HIS A 83 -21.56 -15.33 12.89
N TYR A 84 -22.23 -14.24 12.54
CA TYR A 84 -22.18 -12.99 13.29
C TYR A 84 -23.14 -13.02 14.47
N GLU A 85 -22.67 -12.58 15.64
CA GLU A 85 -23.51 -12.27 16.79
C GLU A 85 -23.17 -10.88 17.34
N LEU A 86 -24.20 -10.13 17.76
CA LEU A 86 -24.02 -8.81 18.38
C LEU A 86 -23.49 -8.91 19.83
N CYS A 87 -23.75 -10.02 20.50
CA CYS A 87 -23.39 -10.26 21.90
C CYS A 87 -23.14 -11.77 22.06
N GLY A 88 -21.96 -12.21 21.62
CA GLY A 88 -21.53 -13.61 21.69
C GLY A 88 -20.54 -13.87 22.83
N THR A 89 -20.09 -15.12 22.96
CA THR A 89 -19.14 -15.52 24.01
C THR A 89 -17.76 -14.91 23.81
N SER A 90 -17.25 -14.19 24.80
CA SER A 90 -15.86 -13.68 24.78
C SER A 90 -14.81 -14.77 25.05
N CYS A 91 -15.25 -16.02 25.25
CA CYS A 91 -14.38 -17.18 25.50
C CYS A 91 -14.71 -18.35 24.58
N PRO A 92 -14.39 -18.23 23.27
CA PRO A 92 -14.59 -19.32 22.32
C PRO A 92 -13.66 -20.51 22.61
N THR A 93 -14.10 -21.71 22.24
CA THR A 93 -13.23 -22.89 22.21
C THR A 93 -12.18 -22.73 21.12
N THR A 94 -10.90 -22.91 21.47
CA THR A 94 -9.78 -22.75 20.54
C THR A 94 -9.02 -24.06 20.37
N CYS A 95 -8.26 -24.19 19.27
CA CYS A 95 -7.39 -25.34 19.04
C CYS A 95 -6.32 -25.55 20.13
N ARG A 96 -5.97 -24.51 20.91
CA ARG A 96 -4.99 -24.59 22.00
C ARG A 96 -5.60 -25.04 23.33
N GLY A 97 -6.91 -24.93 23.50
CA GLY A 97 -7.58 -25.20 24.78
C GLY A 97 -9.00 -25.69 24.58
N LEU A 98 -9.20 -27.00 24.67
CA LEU A 98 -10.53 -27.61 24.80
C LEU A 98 -11.16 -27.38 26.19
N THR A 99 -10.48 -26.65 27.07
CA THR A 99 -10.96 -26.26 28.40
C THR A 99 -10.57 -24.80 28.67
N SER A 100 -11.37 -23.85 28.18
CA SER A 100 -11.24 -22.46 28.63
C SER A 100 -11.82 -22.35 30.03
N ALA A 101 -10.95 -22.25 31.04
CA ALA A 101 -11.31 -21.79 32.37
C ALA A 101 -11.58 -20.27 32.33
N CYS A 102 -12.58 -19.87 31.56
CA CYS A 102 -13.03 -18.49 31.48
C CYS A 102 -14.12 -18.26 32.51
N THR A 103 -13.82 -17.44 33.52
CA THR A 103 -14.85 -16.85 34.38
C THR A 103 -15.58 -15.73 33.64
N SER A 104 -16.88 -15.61 33.93
CA SER A 104 -17.85 -14.69 33.28
C SER A 104 -17.25 -13.34 32.88
N THR A 105 -17.12 -13.14 31.56
CA THR A 105 -16.77 -11.87 30.91
C THR A 105 -18.01 -11.30 30.22
N PRO A 106 -18.10 -9.96 30.05
CA PRO A 106 -19.11 -9.35 29.19
C PRO A 106 -19.07 -9.96 27.79
N CYS A 107 -20.23 -10.10 27.13
CA CYS A 107 -20.28 -10.53 25.75
C CYS A 107 -19.60 -9.52 24.82
N THR A 108 -19.19 -9.96 23.64
CA THR A 108 -18.61 -9.10 22.61
C THR A 108 -19.35 -9.28 21.29
N GLU A 109 -19.44 -8.21 20.50
CA GLU A 109 -19.85 -8.29 19.10
C GLU A 109 -18.73 -8.98 18.28
N GLY A 110 -19.08 -9.87 17.35
CA GLY A 110 -18.09 -10.53 16.51
C GLY A 110 -18.61 -11.68 15.66
N CYS A 111 -17.69 -12.42 15.05
CA CYS A 111 -17.97 -13.68 14.36
C CYS A 111 -17.58 -14.84 15.26
N PHE A 112 -18.48 -15.82 15.38
CA PHE A 112 -18.35 -16.97 16.27
C PHE A 112 -18.46 -18.27 15.48
N CYS A 113 -17.66 -19.27 15.86
CA CYS A 113 -17.62 -20.53 15.13
C CYS A 113 -18.93 -21.30 15.25
N ASP A 114 -19.35 -21.90 14.13
CA ASP A 114 -20.52 -22.77 14.10
C ASP A 114 -20.29 -24.05 14.91
N ARG A 115 -21.38 -24.69 15.33
CA ARG A 115 -21.31 -25.94 16.08
C ARG A 115 -20.54 -27.01 15.31
N GLY A 116 -19.51 -27.58 15.95
CA GLY A 116 -18.62 -28.58 15.35
C GLY A 116 -17.28 -28.02 14.85
N TYR A 117 -17.13 -26.70 14.87
CA TYR A 117 -15.90 -25.99 14.51
C TYR A 117 -15.28 -25.34 15.75
N VAL A 118 -13.97 -25.14 15.73
CA VAL A 118 -13.18 -24.51 16.79
C VAL A 118 -12.30 -23.41 16.20
N LEU A 119 -11.97 -22.42 17.02
CA LEU A 119 -11.19 -21.27 16.59
C LEU A 119 -9.71 -21.63 16.42
N SER A 120 -9.17 -21.39 15.22
CA SER A 120 -7.77 -21.54 14.84
C SER A 120 -7.24 -20.20 14.31
N GLY A 121 -6.72 -19.38 15.22
CA GLY A 121 -6.44 -17.97 14.95
C GLY A 121 -7.73 -17.21 14.64
N ASP A 122 -7.91 -16.76 13.40
CA ASP A 122 -9.10 -16.02 12.94
C ASP A 122 -10.10 -16.88 12.15
N ASP A 123 -9.80 -18.17 11.97
CA ASP A 123 -10.58 -19.07 11.14
C ASP A 123 -11.27 -20.14 12.00
N CYS A 124 -12.48 -20.55 11.60
CA CYS A 124 -13.21 -21.64 12.25
C CYS A 124 -13.01 -22.94 11.48
N VAL A 125 -12.35 -23.91 12.12
CA VAL A 125 -11.92 -25.15 11.47
C VAL A 125 -12.42 -26.38 12.24
N PRO A 126 -12.60 -27.54 11.57
CA PRO A 126 -12.78 -28.81 12.28
C PRO A 126 -11.59 -29.11 13.20
N VAL A 127 -11.80 -29.85 14.29
CA VAL A 127 -10.72 -30.20 15.24
C VAL A 127 -9.55 -30.92 14.57
N SER A 128 -9.80 -31.71 13.52
CA SER A 128 -8.75 -32.38 12.73
C SER A 128 -7.85 -31.42 11.94
N ASP A 129 -8.31 -30.20 11.72
CA ASP A 129 -7.58 -29.14 11.02
C ASP A 129 -6.94 -28.13 11.98
N CYS A 130 -6.95 -28.42 13.29
CA CYS A 130 -6.11 -27.72 14.23
C CYS A 130 -4.63 -27.87 13.85
N GLY A 131 -3.88 -26.80 14.07
CA GLY A 131 -2.47 -26.72 13.77
C GLY A 131 -1.59 -27.27 14.89
N CYS A 132 -0.38 -26.71 15.01
CA CYS A 132 0.71 -27.26 15.80
C CYS A 132 1.06 -26.33 16.96
N GLU A 133 1.47 -26.88 18.09
CA GLU A 133 2.07 -26.11 19.18
C GLU A 133 3.59 -26.33 19.21
N HIS A 134 4.34 -25.24 19.18
CA HIS A 134 5.80 -25.25 19.27
C HIS A 134 6.27 -24.14 20.21
N ARG A 135 6.97 -24.51 21.30
CA ARG A 135 7.49 -23.57 22.32
C ARG A 135 6.43 -22.55 22.79
N ASP A 136 5.26 -23.07 23.19
CA ASP A 136 4.11 -22.28 23.66
C ASP A 136 3.54 -21.28 22.63
N ARG A 137 3.81 -21.50 21.33
CA ARG A 137 3.19 -20.77 20.23
C ARG A 137 2.37 -21.71 19.37
N TYR A 138 1.17 -21.27 19.04
CA TYR A 138 0.28 -21.97 18.13
C TYR A 138 0.55 -21.51 16.68
N HIS A 139 0.68 -22.46 15.78
CA HIS A 139 0.85 -22.26 14.35
C HIS A 139 -0.30 -22.94 13.63
N LYS A 140 -0.99 -22.24 12.71
CA LYS A 140 -2.09 -22.80 11.94
C LYS A 140 -1.57 -23.92 11.03
N LYS A 141 -2.46 -24.85 10.67
CA LYS A 141 -2.18 -25.87 9.66
C LYS A 141 -1.74 -25.18 8.36
N GLY A 142 -0.60 -25.60 7.82
CA GLY A 142 0.01 -25.02 6.62
C GLY A 142 1.05 -23.93 6.90
N ASP A 143 1.13 -23.40 8.12
CA ASP A 143 2.12 -22.38 8.46
C ASP A 143 3.55 -22.90 8.25
N VAL A 144 4.39 -22.03 7.70
CA VAL A 144 5.83 -22.25 7.54
C VAL A 144 6.56 -21.16 8.31
N PHE A 145 7.45 -21.55 9.22
CA PHE A 145 8.14 -20.60 10.10
C PHE A 145 9.56 -21.07 10.44
N PHE A 146 10.44 -20.12 10.77
CA PHE A 146 11.78 -20.42 11.23
C PHE A 146 11.80 -20.57 12.75
N THR A 147 12.41 -21.65 13.24
CA THR A 147 12.70 -21.87 14.68
C THR A 147 14.10 -21.37 15.04
N SER A 148 14.99 -21.30 14.05
CA SER A 148 16.32 -20.70 14.12
C SER A 148 16.76 -20.29 12.70
N CYS A 149 17.88 -19.58 12.58
CA CYS A 149 18.46 -19.24 11.27
C CYS A 149 18.96 -20.45 10.46
N ARG A 150 18.88 -21.65 11.00
CA ARG A 150 19.25 -22.90 10.31
C ARG A 150 18.13 -23.91 10.23
N GLU A 151 16.93 -23.59 10.73
CA GLU A 151 15.84 -24.56 10.81
C GLU A 151 14.51 -23.89 10.47
N ARG A 152 13.81 -24.48 9.50
CA ARG A 152 12.47 -24.08 9.08
C ARG A 152 11.51 -25.24 9.26
N CYS A 153 10.38 -24.97 9.88
CA CYS A 153 9.34 -25.95 10.16
C CYS A 153 8.07 -25.62 9.38
N GLN A 154 7.33 -26.67 9.01
CA GLN A 154 5.99 -26.58 8.47
C GLN A 154 5.04 -27.32 9.40
N CYS A 155 3.92 -26.67 9.73
CA CYS A 155 2.83 -27.32 10.45
C CYS A 155 1.94 -28.10 9.49
N GLU A 156 1.96 -29.42 9.60
CA GLU A 156 1.14 -30.33 8.80
C GLU A 156 -0.18 -30.67 9.52
N ALA A 157 -0.99 -31.55 8.92
CA ALA A 157 -2.25 -32.00 9.51
C ALA A 157 -2.02 -32.75 10.84
N ASN A 158 -3.06 -32.79 11.69
CA ASN A 158 -3.04 -33.46 13.00
C ASN A 158 -1.96 -32.92 13.96
N GLY A 159 -1.54 -31.67 13.81
CA GLY A 159 -0.53 -31.04 14.66
C GLY A 159 0.90 -31.57 14.47
N VAL A 160 1.18 -32.25 13.35
CA VAL A 160 2.52 -32.78 13.05
C VAL A 160 3.42 -31.64 12.59
N LEU A 161 4.55 -31.44 13.27
CA LEU A 161 5.53 -30.43 12.90
C LEU A 161 6.70 -31.09 12.13
N ARG A 162 6.92 -30.69 10.88
CA ARG A 162 8.04 -31.15 10.06
C ARG A 162 9.08 -30.04 9.93
N CYS A 163 10.26 -30.25 10.50
CA CYS A 163 11.38 -29.31 10.43
C CYS A 163 12.49 -29.83 9.52
N GLN A 164 13.17 -28.90 8.85
CA GLN A 164 14.31 -29.18 7.99
C GLN A 164 15.39 -28.12 8.14
N GLU A 165 16.64 -28.53 7.95
CA GLU A 165 17.76 -27.60 7.93
C GLU A 165 17.70 -26.73 6.66
N VAL A 166 17.82 -25.42 6.82
CA VAL A 166 17.80 -24.45 5.71
C VAL A 166 18.81 -23.33 5.94
N PHE A 167 19.21 -22.66 4.88
CA PHE A 167 20.05 -21.46 4.94
C PHE A 167 19.40 -20.37 4.08
N CYS A 168 19.57 -19.11 4.48
CA CYS A 168 19.12 -17.98 3.66
C CYS A 168 19.87 -17.95 2.33
N GLY A 169 19.17 -17.51 1.29
CA GLY A 169 19.72 -17.42 -0.06
C GLY A 169 20.75 -16.31 -0.21
N ALA A 170 21.28 -16.19 -1.43
CA ALA A 170 22.08 -15.03 -1.81
C ALA A 170 21.24 -13.75 -1.65
N HIS A 171 21.87 -12.70 -1.14
CA HIS A 171 21.22 -11.41 -0.84
C HIS A 171 20.13 -11.44 0.23
N GLU A 172 20.04 -12.50 1.02
CA GLU A 172 19.18 -12.58 2.20
C GLU A 172 20.01 -12.67 3.48
N GLU A 173 19.43 -12.17 4.57
CA GLU A 173 19.98 -12.28 5.91
C GLU A 173 18.91 -12.84 6.85
N CYS A 174 19.32 -13.75 7.74
CA CYS A 174 18.44 -14.22 8.80
C CYS A 174 18.35 -13.15 9.89
N ARG A 175 17.16 -12.56 10.04
CA ARG A 175 16.89 -11.57 11.09
C ARG A 175 15.45 -11.63 11.55
N VAL A 176 15.13 -10.88 12.59
CA VAL A 176 13.75 -10.66 13.02
C VAL A 176 13.25 -9.37 12.38
N GLU A 177 12.19 -9.46 11.58
CA GLU A 177 11.51 -8.32 10.97
C GLU A 177 10.03 -8.38 11.38
N ASP A 178 9.49 -7.28 11.91
CA ASP A 178 8.14 -7.20 12.47
C ASP A 178 7.78 -8.32 13.47
N GLY A 179 8.77 -8.74 14.28
CA GLY A 179 8.61 -9.78 15.29
C GLY A 179 8.64 -11.21 14.75
N VAL A 180 8.85 -11.41 13.46
CA VAL A 180 8.95 -12.71 12.79
C VAL A 180 10.40 -13.01 12.42
N LEU A 181 10.90 -14.18 12.80
CA LEU A 181 12.22 -14.67 12.38
C LEU A 181 12.11 -15.27 10.97
N GLY A 182 13.02 -14.88 10.08
CA GLY A 182 13.04 -15.37 8.72
C GLY A 182 14.27 -14.92 7.95
N CYS A 183 14.36 -15.37 6.70
CA CYS A 183 15.30 -14.85 5.71
C CYS A 183 14.67 -13.65 5.03
N TYR A 184 15.31 -12.49 5.15
CA TYR A 184 14.82 -11.24 4.58
C TYR A 184 15.87 -10.64 3.65
N PRO A 185 15.45 -9.91 2.59
CA PRO A 185 16.38 -9.25 1.68
C PRO A 185 17.35 -8.32 2.42
N THR A 186 18.62 -8.33 2.02
CA THR A 186 19.67 -7.43 2.55
C THR A 186 19.53 -5.99 2.04
N GLY A 187 18.78 -5.80 0.96
CA GLY A 187 18.55 -4.50 0.34
C GLY A 187 17.39 -4.54 -0.64
N TYR A 188 17.11 -3.38 -1.22
CA TYR A 188 16.08 -3.20 -2.23
C TYR A 188 16.54 -2.23 -3.32
N GLY A 189 16.24 -2.58 -4.56
CA GLY A 189 16.44 -1.74 -5.74
C GLY A 189 15.23 -0.85 -5.98
N ARG A 190 15.45 0.33 -6.56
CA ARG A 190 14.39 1.30 -6.85
C ARG A 190 14.41 1.75 -8.32
N LEU A 191 13.30 1.49 -9.02
CA LEU A 191 13.01 2.05 -10.33
C LEU A 191 12.02 3.19 -10.15
N VAL A 192 12.35 4.35 -10.72
CA VAL A 192 11.56 5.57 -10.57
C VAL A 192 11.04 6.01 -11.92
N VAL A 193 9.76 6.39 -11.96
CA VAL A 193 9.14 7.12 -13.06
C VAL A 193 8.56 8.41 -12.47
N SER A 194 8.97 9.56 -13.00
CA SER A 194 8.58 10.87 -12.48
C SER A 194 8.34 11.90 -13.59
N GLY A 195 7.33 12.75 -13.44
CA GLY A 195 7.12 13.88 -14.36
C GLY A 195 6.59 13.43 -15.73
N ASP A 196 7.07 14.05 -16.79
CA ASP A 196 6.66 13.76 -18.19
C ASP A 196 7.81 13.26 -19.08
N PRO A 197 8.04 11.95 -19.16
CA PRO A 197 8.19 11.02 -18.07
C PRO A 197 9.67 10.62 -18.00
N HIS A 198 10.30 11.07 -16.93
CA HIS A 198 11.68 10.78 -16.61
C HIS A 198 11.79 9.42 -15.90
N TYR A 199 12.70 8.57 -16.35
CA TYR A 199 12.97 7.25 -15.80
C TYR A 199 14.33 7.23 -15.15
N VAL A 200 14.43 6.52 -14.02
CA VAL A 200 15.71 6.12 -13.43
C VAL A 200 15.65 4.63 -13.16
N THR A 201 16.53 3.88 -13.83
CA THR A 201 16.66 2.42 -13.69
C THR A 201 17.06 2.02 -12.27
N PHE A 202 16.99 0.72 -11.96
CA PHE A 202 17.42 0.21 -10.67
C PHE A 202 18.90 0.51 -10.34
N ASP A 203 19.74 0.60 -11.37
CA ASP A 203 21.18 0.87 -11.24
C ASP A 203 21.54 2.36 -11.42
N GLY A 204 20.52 3.22 -11.64
CA GLY A 204 20.67 4.68 -11.62
C GLY A 204 20.86 5.34 -12.98
N ARG A 205 20.65 4.63 -14.08
CA ARG A 205 20.67 5.23 -15.43
C ARG A 205 19.38 6.01 -15.67
N ALA A 206 19.52 7.31 -15.94
CA ALA A 206 18.42 8.19 -16.27
C ALA A 206 18.16 8.27 -17.79
N PHE A 207 16.89 8.32 -18.19
CA PHE A 207 16.46 8.55 -19.58
C PHE A 207 14.98 8.96 -19.66
N ASP A 208 14.57 9.51 -20.80
CA ASP A 208 13.24 10.07 -20.99
C ASP A 208 12.45 9.28 -22.05
N ILE A 209 11.15 9.09 -21.83
CA ILE A 209 10.27 8.41 -22.78
C ILE A 209 9.11 9.30 -23.19
N VAL A 210 9.23 10.00 -24.30
CA VAL A 210 8.10 10.79 -24.80
C VAL A 210 7.13 9.89 -25.58
N GLY A 211 5.83 9.97 -25.27
CA GLY A 211 4.77 9.27 -26.00
C GLY A 211 3.67 8.70 -25.12
N SER A 212 2.70 8.03 -25.73
CA SER A 212 1.50 7.50 -25.07
C SER A 212 1.28 6.03 -25.38
N CYS A 213 2.23 5.21 -24.94
CA CYS A 213 2.18 3.77 -25.14
C CYS A 213 2.23 3.04 -23.80
N THR A 214 2.01 1.74 -23.86
CA THR A 214 2.11 0.85 -22.73
C THR A 214 3.47 0.18 -22.74
N TYR A 215 4.17 0.17 -21.61
CA TYR A 215 5.54 -0.32 -21.50
C TYR A 215 5.71 -1.31 -20.35
N VAL A 216 6.56 -2.32 -20.55
CA VAL A 216 7.01 -3.19 -19.46
C VAL A 216 8.11 -2.45 -18.68
N LEU A 217 7.79 -2.04 -17.45
CA LEU A 217 8.75 -1.42 -16.56
C LEU A 217 9.78 -2.43 -16.08
N VAL A 218 9.29 -3.54 -15.55
CA VAL A 218 10.11 -4.62 -15.02
C VAL A 218 9.31 -5.91 -15.00
N LYS A 219 9.95 -7.02 -15.31
CA LYS A 219 9.44 -8.37 -15.10
C LYS A 219 10.58 -9.30 -14.77
N LEU A 220 10.26 -10.49 -14.28
CA LEU A 220 11.23 -11.58 -14.23
C LEU A 220 11.58 -12.01 -15.67
N CYS A 221 12.88 -12.09 -16.02
CA CYS A 221 13.28 -12.43 -17.38
C CYS A 221 13.01 -13.88 -17.74
N GLN A 222 13.26 -14.76 -16.78
CA GLN A 222 13.13 -16.21 -16.88
C GLN A 222 12.75 -16.75 -15.50
N PRO A 223 11.96 -17.84 -15.42
CA PRO A 223 11.65 -18.46 -14.13
C PRO A 223 12.91 -18.85 -13.35
N VAL A 224 13.00 -18.41 -12.10
CA VAL A 224 14.09 -18.76 -11.17
C VAL A 224 13.48 -19.47 -9.97
N MET A 225 14.03 -20.62 -9.58
CA MET A 225 13.54 -21.33 -8.40
C MET A 225 13.69 -20.46 -7.15
N GLY A 226 12.60 -20.30 -6.41
CA GLY A 226 12.56 -19.50 -5.18
C GLY A 226 12.14 -18.05 -5.37
N LEU A 227 12.05 -17.55 -6.61
CA LEU A 227 11.48 -16.24 -6.91
C LEU A 227 10.06 -16.39 -7.48
N GLU A 228 9.13 -15.54 -7.03
CA GLU A 228 7.81 -15.49 -7.67
C GLU A 228 7.88 -14.66 -8.96
N ASP A 229 7.15 -15.12 -9.96
CA ASP A 229 6.99 -14.43 -11.23
C ASP A 229 6.14 -13.16 -11.06
N PHE A 230 6.50 -12.09 -11.76
CA PHE A 230 5.78 -10.83 -11.73
C PHE A 230 6.10 -9.99 -12.97
N SER A 231 5.20 -9.06 -13.28
CA SER A 231 5.39 -8.04 -14.31
C SER A 231 4.72 -6.75 -13.89
N VAL A 232 5.43 -5.64 -14.00
CA VAL A 232 4.92 -4.28 -13.81
C VAL A 232 4.86 -3.62 -15.17
N VAL A 233 3.66 -3.20 -15.54
CA VAL A 233 3.36 -2.56 -16.82
C VAL A 233 2.79 -1.18 -16.54
N LEU A 234 3.29 -0.17 -17.25
CA LEU A 234 2.84 1.21 -17.15
C LEU A 234 2.20 1.63 -18.47
N GLU A 235 1.00 2.16 -18.39
CA GLU A 235 0.29 2.75 -19.51
C GLU A 235 0.41 4.28 -19.41
N HIS A 236 0.97 4.90 -20.45
CA HIS A 236 0.96 6.36 -20.60
C HIS A 236 -0.27 6.78 -21.41
N ASP A 237 -1.23 7.42 -20.75
CA ASP A 237 -2.39 8.03 -21.39
C ASP A 237 -2.21 9.56 -21.46
N MET A 238 -2.32 10.16 -22.66
CA MET A 238 -2.26 11.62 -22.85
C MET A 238 -3.55 12.34 -22.41
N GLY A 239 -4.52 11.61 -21.88
CA GLY A 239 -5.41 12.15 -20.87
C GLY A 239 -6.85 11.76 -21.07
N HIS A 240 -7.43 11.20 -20.02
CA HIS A 240 -8.79 11.50 -19.58
C HIS A 240 -8.74 11.73 -18.06
N ARG A 241 -8.93 12.98 -17.60
CA ARG A 241 -9.27 13.29 -16.20
C ARG A 241 -10.70 12.81 -15.90
N ASN A 242 -10.91 11.51 -15.92
CA ASN A 242 -12.08 10.92 -15.29
C ASN A 242 -11.71 10.66 -13.85
N ASN A 243 -12.49 11.26 -12.93
CA ASN A 243 -12.39 11.04 -11.49
C ASN A 243 -12.05 9.58 -11.20
N MET A 244 -10.80 9.32 -10.83
CA MET A 244 -10.38 7.97 -10.50
C MET A 244 -11.22 7.52 -9.31
N ALA A 245 -12.14 6.61 -9.59
CA ALA A 245 -12.90 5.95 -8.56
C ALA A 245 -11.93 5.37 -7.51
N LEU A 246 -12.37 5.30 -6.26
CA LEU A 246 -11.70 4.52 -5.21
C LEU A 246 -11.49 3.04 -5.58
N MET A 247 -12.03 2.61 -6.73
CA MET A 247 -11.98 1.27 -7.27
C MET A 247 -10.75 1.09 -8.18
N LYS A 248 -9.92 0.11 -7.84
CA LYS A 248 -8.72 -0.29 -8.59
C LYS A 248 -8.88 -1.71 -9.11
N LYS A 249 -8.37 -1.97 -10.32
CA LYS A 249 -8.44 -3.30 -10.94
C LYS A 249 -7.24 -4.14 -10.51
N VAL A 250 -7.48 -5.27 -9.83
CA VAL A 250 -6.46 -6.26 -9.41
C VAL A 250 -6.93 -7.63 -9.89
N ASP A 251 -6.09 -8.38 -10.58
CA ASP A 251 -6.43 -9.68 -11.20
C ASP A 251 -7.71 -9.67 -12.05
N GLY A 252 -7.97 -8.54 -12.72
CA GLY A 252 -9.15 -8.38 -13.56
C GLY A 252 -10.40 -7.87 -12.84
N GLU A 253 -10.43 -7.86 -11.50
CA GLU A 253 -11.58 -7.46 -10.69
C GLU A 253 -11.41 -6.06 -10.08
N LEU A 254 -12.51 -5.32 -9.90
CA LEU A 254 -12.52 -3.98 -9.30
C LEU A 254 -12.66 -4.04 -7.78
N TYR A 255 -11.76 -3.37 -7.06
CA TYR A 255 -11.69 -3.36 -5.60
C TYR A 255 -11.66 -1.94 -5.04
N THR A 256 -12.45 -1.65 -4.00
CA THR A 256 -12.28 -0.45 -3.17
C THR A 256 -11.09 -0.61 -2.23
N LEU A 257 -10.29 0.45 -2.04
CA LEU A 257 -9.13 0.42 -1.15
C LEU A 257 -9.50 0.78 0.30
N PRO A 258 -8.87 0.17 1.32
CA PRO A 258 -7.80 -0.83 1.22
C PRO A 258 -8.34 -2.20 0.81
N MET A 259 -7.51 -2.98 0.11
CA MET A 259 -7.86 -4.35 -0.29
C MET A 259 -6.73 -5.33 0.00
N LEU A 260 -7.13 -6.59 0.18
CA LEU A 260 -6.26 -7.75 0.32
C LEU A 260 -6.82 -8.82 -0.62
N THR A 261 -5.99 -9.41 -1.46
CA THR A 261 -6.41 -10.51 -2.33
C THR A 261 -6.84 -11.72 -1.51
N LYS A 262 -7.68 -12.60 -2.07
CA LYS A 262 -8.20 -13.79 -1.37
C LYS A 262 -7.09 -14.72 -0.87
N ASP A 263 -5.99 -14.81 -1.62
CA ASP A 263 -4.79 -15.58 -1.27
C ASP A 263 -3.84 -14.83 -0.32
N LYS A 264 -4.18 -13.59 0.05
CA LYS A 264 -3.44 -12.71 0.96
C LYS A 264 -2.04 -12.34 0.46
N LYS A 265 -1.75 -12.53 -0.83
CA LYS A 265 -0.44 -12.21 -1.41
C LYS A 265 -0.24 -10.74 -1.74
N ILE A 266 -1.31 -10.04 -2.11
CA ILE A 266 -1.26 -8.64 -2.51
C ILE A 266 -2.16 -7.83 -1.59
N ARG A 267 -1.59 -6.78 -0.99
CA ARG A 267 -2.31 -5.77 -0.23
C ARG A 267 -2.15 -4.42 -0.91
N VAL A 268 -3.25 -3.73 -1.15
CA VAL A 268 -3.22 -2.36 -1.68
C VAL A 268 -3.85 -1.43 -0.65
N GLY A 269 -3.10 -0.42 -0.25
CA GLY A 269 -3.52 0.61 0.70
C GLY A 269 -3.39 2.01 0.11
N GLN A 270 -3.97 2.98 0.81
CA GLN A 270 -3.79 4.40 0.51
C GLN A 270 -3.21 5.10 1.73
N GLU A 271 -2.11 5.81 1.53
CA GLU A 271 -1.44 6.65 2.54
C GLU A 271 -1.37 8.09 2.01
N GLY A 272 -2.28 8.95 2.49
CA GLY A 272 -2.47 10.28 1.93
C GLY A 272 -2.85 10.24 0.44
N ASN A 273 -2.01 10.82 -0.42
CA ASN A 273 -2.19 10.80 -1.88
C ASN A 273 -1.51 9.60 -2.56
N ASN A 274 -0.78 8.78 -1.82
CA ASN A 274 -0.07 7.64 -2.37
C ASN A 274 -0.94 6.39 -2.29
N ILE A 275 -1.01 5.66 -3.39
CA ILE A 275 -1.49 4.28 -3.39
C ILE A 275 -0.26 3.39 -3.32
N ILE A 276 -0.27 2.46 -2.37
CA ILE A 276 0.83 1.55 -2.13
C ILE A 276 0.35 0.12 -2.25
N LEU A 277 1.00 -0.64 -3.13
CA LEU A 277 0.82 -2.07 -3.30
C LEU A 277 2.00 -2.78 -2.64
N TYR A 278 1.68 -3.75 -1.78
CA TYR A 278 2.62 -4.63 -1.11
C TYR A 278 2.37 -6.06 -1.56
N THR A 279 3.44 -6.78 -1.90
CA THR A 279 3.40 -8.24 -2.07
C THR A 279 4.08 -8.95 -0.90
N THR A 280 3.69 -10.19 -0.64
CA THR A 280 4.37 -11.05 0.35
C THR A 280 5.83 -11.36 -0.02
N THR A 281 6.21 -11.18 -1.29
CA THR A 281 7.60 -11.32 -1.77
C THR A 281 8.46 -10.08 -1.52
N GLY A 282 7.88 -9.00 -0.99
CA GLY A 282 8.60 -7.76 -0.73
C GLY A 282 8.70 -6.82 -1.92
N ILE A 283 8.04 -7.12 -3.04
CA ILE A 283 7.86 -6.15 -4.14
C ILE A 283 6.86 -5.10 -3.67
N ARG A 284 7.18 -3.83 -3.92
CA ARG A 284 6.33 -2.70 -3.56
C ARG A 284 6.19 -1.75 -4.73
N ILE A 285 4.96 -1.28 -4.97
CA ILE A 285 4.68 -0.23 -5.95
C ILE A 285 4.04 0.92 -5.19
N LEU A 286 4.64 2.10 -5.28
CA LEU A 286 4.06 3.33 -4.75
C LEU A 286 3.77 4.25 -5.93
N TYR A 287 2.54 4.75 -6.05
CA TYR A 287 2.22 5.79 -7.03
C TYR A 287 1.32 6.87 -6.45
N ASN A 288 1.59 8.13 -6.77
CA ASN A 288 0.91 9.29 -6.17
C ASN A 288 -0.35 9.73 -6.94
N THR A 289 -0.84 8.91 -7.87
CA THR A 289 -1.99 9.17 -8.76
C THR A 289 -1.84 10.34 -9.73
N ALA A 290 -0.68 10.99 -9.77
CA ALA A 290 -0.38 12.09 -10.65
C ALA A 290 0.81 11.73 -11.55
N THR A 291 2.03 12.02 -11.11
CA THR A 291 3.23 12.00 -11.94
C THR A 291 4.37 11.17 -11.36
N TYR A 292 4.17 10.41 -10.27
CA TYR A 292 5.24 9.64 -9.64
C TYR A 292 4.85 8.18 -9.44
N LEU A 293 5.74 7.29 -9.84
CA LEU A 293 5.70 5.86 -9.60
C LEU A 293 7.08 5.37 -9.15
N LEU A 294 7.11 4.60 -8.07
CA LEU A 294 8.29 3.94 -7.52
C LEU A 294 8.04 2.44 -7.47
N VAL A 295 8.84 1.67 -8.19
CA VAL A 295 8.90 0.21 -8.06
C VAL A 295 10.09 -0.13 -7.17
N THR A 296 9.83 -0.86 -6.08
CA THR A 296 10.87 -1.37 -5.18
C THR A 296 10.87 -2.89 -5.26
N ILE A 297 12.04 -3.48 -5.54
CA ILE A 297 12.21 -4.94 -5.60
C ILE A 297 13.32 -5.40 -4.65
N PRO A 298 13.19 -6.58 -4.01
CA PRO A 298 14.24 -7.15 -3.19
C PRO A 298 15.56 -7.40 -3.94
N ASP A 299 16.69 -7.34 -3.23
CA ASP A 299 18.01 -7.71 -3.78
C ASP A 299 18.10 -9.17 -4.25
N THR A 300 17.18 -10.05 -3.82
CA THR A 300 17.08 -11.42 -4.34
C THR A 300 16.72 -11.48 -5.84
N TYR A 301 16.23 -10.38 -6.42
CA TYR A 301 15.94 -10.24 -7.85
C TYR A 301 17.10 -9.65 -8.67
N LYS A 302 18.25 -9.32 -8.05
CA LYS A 302 19.41 -8.75 -8.76
C LYS A 302 19.87 -9.66 -9.91
N GLY A 303 20.02 -9.08 -11.10
CA GLY A 303 20.43 -9.80 -12.32
C GLY A 303 19.39 -10.78 -12.88
N HIS A 304 18.16 -10.80 -12.34
CA HIS A 304 17.10 -11.72 -12.78
C HIS A 304 15.91 -11.02 -13.45
N VAL A 305 15.90 -9.68 -13.43
CA VAL A 305 14.82 -8.85 -13.99
C VAL A 305 15.23 -8.20 -15.30
N CYS A 306 14.24 -7.80 -16.10
CA CYS A 306 14.43 -7.00 -17.30
C CYS A 306 13.18 -6.19 -17.60
N GLY A 307 13.37 -5.12 -18.36
CA GLY A 307 12.34 -4.14 -18.68
C GLY A 307 13.01 -2.79 -18.89
N LEU A 308 12.21 -1.72 -18.93
CA LEU A 308 12.74 -0.36 -18.93
C LEU A 308 13.58 -0.02 -17.68
N GLY A 309 13.39 -0.76 -16.59
CA GLY A 309 14.17 -0.61 -15.35
C GLY A 309 15.59 -1.19 -15.40
N GLY A 310 16.02 -1.77 -16.51
CA GLY A 310 17.33 -2.42 -16.63
C GLY A 310 17.36 -3.85 -16.08
N ASN A 311 18.56 -4.37 -15.85
CA ASN A 311 18.77 -5.76 -15.40
C ASN A 311 19.01 -5.88 -13.88
N TYR A 312 19.15 -4.75 -13.19
CA TYR A 312 19.40 -4.64 -11.75
C TYR A 312 20.62 -5.44 -11.29
N ASN A 313 21.79 -5.18 -11.87
CA ASN A 313 23.03 -5.87 -11.54
C ASN A 313 24.07 -4.97 -10.86
N GLY A 314 23.78 -3.68 -10.69
CA GLY A 314 24.66 -2.67 -10.12
C GLY A 314 25.53 -1.92 -11.13
N ASP A 315 25.37 -2.15 -12.44
CA ASP A 315 26.11 -1.49 -13.52
C ASP A 315 25.17 -0.68 -14.44
N PRO A 316 25.05 0.65 -14.24
CA PRO A 316 24.18 1.47 -15.08
C PRO A 316 24.61 1.52 -16.55
N THR A 317 25.84 1.11 -16.88
CA THR A 317 26.32 1.18 -18.27
C THR A 317 25.67 0.14 -19.17
N ASP A 318 25.15 -0.96 -18.61
CA ASP A 318 24.52 -2.05 -19.34
C ASP A 318 22.99 -2.12 -19.23
N ASP A 319 22.35 -1.19 -18.53
CA ASP A 319 20.90 -1.15 -18.33
C ASP A 319 20.05 -1.17 -19.62
N PHE A 320 20.61 -0.78 -20.76
CA PHE A 320 19.95 -0.89 -22.07
C PHE A 320 20.20 -2.22 -22.77
N GLN A 321 20.49 -3.27 -21.99
CA GLN A 321 20.60 -4.65 -22.46
C GLN A 321 19.22 -5.20 -22.84
N LEU A 322 19.14 -5.76 -24.04
CA LEU A 322 17.96 -6.45 -24.55
C LEU A 322 17.97 -7.92 -24.12
N PRO A 323 16.80 -8.59 -24.12
CA PRO A 323 16.74 -10.03 -23.95
C PRO A 323 17.64 -10.75 -24.97
N GLY A 324 18.59 -11.54 -24.47
CA GLY A 324 19.66 -12.15 -25.27
C GLY A 324 21.06 -11.57 -25.02
N GLY A 325 21.14 -10.47 -24.27
CA GLY A 325 22.40 -9.96 -23.70
C GLY A 325 23.10 -8.87 -24.51
N SER A 326 22.58 -8.51 -25.70
CA SER A 326 23.12 -7.41 -26.50
C SER A 326 22.63 -6.05 -25.99
N LEU A 327 23.48 -5.02 -26.08
CA LEU A 327 23.06 -3.64 -25.82
C LEU A 327 22.26 -3.07 -26.99
N ALA A 328 21.21 -2.34 -26.67
CA ALA A 328 20.48 -1.56 -27.67
C ALA A 328 21.39 -0.49 -28.30
N GLN A 329 21.16 -0.20 -29.58
CA GLN A 329 21.96 0.78 -30.33
C GLN A 329 21.70 2.23 -29.88
N SER A 330 20.53 2.48 -29.29
CA SER A 330 20.12 3.79 -28.78
C SER A 330 19.04 3.64 -27.70
N PRO A 331 18.81 4.68 -26.87
CA PRO A 331 17.69 4.69 -25.92
C PRO A 331 16.34 4.44 -26.60
N GLU A 332 16.11 4.98 -27.80
CA GLU A 332 14.86 4.83 -28.54
C GLU A 332 14.64 3.39 -29.01
N ALA A 333 15.71 2.70 -29.41
CA ALA A 333 15.67 1.29 -29.78
C ALA A 333 15.35 0.41 -28.55
N PHE A 334 15.93 0.73 -27.39
CA PHE A 334 15.64 0.08 -26.12
C PHE A 334 14.17 0.25 -25.72
N VAL A 335 13.68 1.50 -25.73
CA VAL A 335 12.29 1.83 -25.39
C VAL A 335 11.30 1.14 -26.33
N THR A 336 11.59 1.12 -27.64
CA THR A 336 10.73 0.48 -28.65
C THR A 336 10.57 -1.02 -28.41
N TYR A 337 11.63 -1.70 -27.94
CA TYR A 337 11.57 -3.12 -27.65
C TYR A 337 10.59 -3.45 -26.50
N TRP A 338 10.49 -2.57 -25.51
CA TRP A 338 9.67 -2.79 -24.30
C TRP A 338 8.21 -2.35 -24.43
N LYS A 339 7.77 -1.95 -25.63
CA LYS A 339 6.37 -1.60 -25.92
C LYS A 339 5.46 -2.83 -25.90
N VAL A 340 4.33 -2.71 -25.22
CA VAL A 340 3.24 -3.69 -25.22
C VAL A 340 2.29 -3.37 -26.36
N HIS A 341 2.04 -4.34 -27.24
CA HIS A 341 1.11 -4.17 -28.35
C HIS A 341 -0.32 -4.40 -27.87
N THR A 342 -1.05 -3.33 -27.56
CA THR A 342 -2.48 -3.36 -27.25
C THR A 342 -3.28 -3.20 -28.54
N GLY A 343 -4.13 -4.17 -28.88
CA GLY A 343 -4.85 -4.23 -30.17
C GLY A 343 -5.82 -3.06 -30.47
N ASP A 344 -6.02 -2.16 -29.51
CA ASP A 344 -7.20 -1.29 -29.46
C ASP A 344 -6.86 0.23 -29.44
N GLY A 345 -5.58 0.62 -29.58
CA GLY A 345 -5.17 2.04 -29.49
C GLY A 345 -3.91 2.38 -30.28
N THR A 346 -3.90 3.57 -30.89
CA THR A 346 -2.75 4.12 -31.63
C THR A 346 -1.68 4.59 -30.64
N CYS A 347 -0.68 3.75 -30.38
CA CYS A 347 0.56 4.15 -29.72
C CYS A 347 1.19 5.31 -30.50
N VAL A 348 1.46 6.43 -29.83
CA VAL A 348 2.12 7.60 -30.41
C VAL A 348 3.52 7.68 -29.84
N ASP A 349 4.49 7.57 -30.74
CA ASP A 349 5.90 7.75 -30.42
C ASP A 349 6.26 9.23 -30.38
N GLY A 350 6.86 9.65 -29.27
CA GLY A 350 7.33 11.01 -29.12
C GLY A 350 6.22 12.05 -29.13
N CYS A 351 6.59 13.22 -29.64
CA CYS A 351 5.78 14.42 -29.75
C CYS A 351 6.11 15.07 -31.11
N THR A 352 5.15 15.72 -31.75
CA THR A 352 5.44 16.48 -32.99
C THR A 352 6.18 17.79 -32.68
N ALA A 353 5.94 18.37 -31.50
CA ALA A 353 6.63 19.54 -30.98
C ALA A 353 6.66 19.46 -29.46
N CYS A 354 7.72 18.87 -28.89
CA CYS A 354 7.86 18.81 -27.44
C CYS A 354 8.02 20.22 -26.88
N PRO A 355 7.40 20.52 -25.73
CA PRO A 355 7.74 21.71 -24.98
C PRO A 355 9.23 21.72 -24.68
N ILE A 356 9.89 22.85 -24.96
CA ILE A 356 11.32 23.03 -24.66
C ILE A 356 11.41 24.02 -23.51
N CYS A 357 12.12 23.63 -22.45
CA CYS A 357 12.50 24.57 -21.41
C CYS A 357 13.51 25.59 -21.96
N ALA A 358 13.06 26.83 -22.17
CA ALA A 358 13.93 27.90 -22.68
C ALA A 358 14.85 28.52 -21.62
N ASN A 359 14.39 28.61 -20.36
CA ASN A 359 15.19 29.11 -19.25
C ASN A 359 14.79 28.45 -17.92
N ALA A 360 15.65 27.57 -17.40
CA ALA A 360 15.46 26.88 -16.13
C ALA A 360 15.97 27.66 -14.90
N GLU A 361 16.77 28.71 -15.11
CA GLU A 361 17.45 29.47 -14.03
C GLU A 361 16.50 29.91 -12.89
N PRO A 362 15.26 30.38 -13.15
CA PRO A 362 14.35 30.82 -12.08
C PRO A 362 13.98 29.71 -11.09
N TYR A 363 14.06 28.44 -11.48
CA TYR A 363 13.60 27.30 -10.68
C TYR A 363 14.74 26.62 -9.91
N MET A 364 15.98 27.05 -10.09
CA MET A 364 17.16 26.43 -9.45
C MET A 364 17.32 26.80 -7.97
N GLY A 365 16.61 27.83 -7.48
CA GLY A 365 16.69 28.31 -6.10
C GLY A 365 15.93 27.45 -5.07
N THR A 366 16.22 27.63 -3.78
CA THR A 366 15.59 26.87 -2.67
C THR A 366 14.12 27.22 -2.42
N ALA A 367 13.63 28.32 -2.98
CA ALA A 367 12.19 28.62 -3.04
C ALA A 367 11.44 27.81 -4.11
N SER A 368 12.15 26.97 -4.87
CA SER A 368 11.63 26.09 -5.92
C SER A 368 12.41 24.75 -5.87
N CYS A 369 12.79 24.17 -7.02
CA CYS A 369 13.43 22.86 -7.10
C CYS A 369 14.74 22.73 -6.31
N GLY A 370 15.46 23.83 -6.08
CA GLY A 370 16.73 23.83 -5.34
C GLY A 370 16.63 23.28 -3.91
N ILE A 371 15.44 23.27 -3.31
CA ILE A 371 15.20 22.66 -1.99
C ILE A 371 15.59 21.17 -1.95
N ILE A 372 15.48 20.45 -3.08
CA ILE A 372 15.81 19.03 -3.21
C ILE A 372 17.29 18.77 -2.91
N ARG A 373 18.18 19.67 -3.36
CA ARG A 373 19.64 19.53 -3.23
C ARG A 373 20.24 20.27 -2.05
N ASP A 374 19.45 21.03 -1.29
CA ASP A 374 19.96 21.77 -0.14
C ASP A 374 20.37 20.81 1.00
N PRO A 375 21.69 20.68 1.30
CA PRO A 375 22.16 19.77 2.35
C PRO A 375 21.76 20.24 3.76
N MET A 376 21.46 21.52 3.95
CA MET A 376 20.93 22.06 5.20
C MET A 376 19.40 22.12 5.21
N GLY A 377 18.77 21.81 4.08
CA GLY A 377 17.34 21.79 3.85
C GLY A 377 16.65 20.55 4.41
N PRO A 378 15.32 20.44 4.23
CA PRO A 378 14.50 19.41 4.87
C PRO A 378 14.87 17.97 4.49
N PHE A 379 15.59 17.77 3.39
CA PHE A 379 15.96 16.47 2.85
C PHE A 379 17.44 16.11 3.03
N GLY A 380 18.25 16.94 3.69
CA GLY A 380 19.70 16.70 3.83
C GLY A 380 20.06 15.32 4.42
N SER A 381 19.25 14.83 5.38
CA SER A 381 19.42 13.48 5.98
C SER A 381 19.14 12.33 5.01
N CYS A 382 18.43 12.59 3.91
CA CYS A 382 18.08 11.60 2.89
C CYS A 382 19.14 11.49 1.78
N HIS A 383 19.93 12.55 1.53
CA HIS A 383 20.94 12.58 0.46
C HIS A 383 21.91 11.39 0.45
N PRO A 384 22.34 10.80 1.59
CA PRO A 384 23.18 9.61 1.60
C PRO A 384 22.51 8.34 1.06
N TRP A 385 21.17 8.29 1.07
CA TRP A 385 20.38 7.12 0.71
C TRP A 385 19.71 7.25 -0.66
N VAL A 386 19.35 8.48 -1.04
CA VAL A 386 18.72 8.81 -2.33
C VAL A 386 19.41 10.03 -2.91
N SER A 387 20.09 9.85 -4.05
CA SER A 387 20.75 10.95 -4.76
C SER A 387 19.74 12.04 -5.14
N PRO A 388 19.97 13.31 -4.77
CA PRO A 388 19.06 14.41 -5.11
C PRO A 388 19.25 14.94 -6.54
N ILE A 389 20.26 14.46 -7.28
CA ILE A 389 20.70 15.06 -8.54
C ILE A 389 19.63 14.94 -9.62
N ASP A 390 19.16 13.72 -9.90
CA ASP A 390 18.21 13.48 -10.99
C ASP A 390 16.83 14.03 -10.65
N TYR A 391 16.38 13.89 -9.39
CA TYR A 391 15.14 14.52 -8.92
C TYR A 391 15.13 16.04 -9.09
N PHE A 392 16.27 16.69 -8.83
CA PHE A 392 16.40 18.12 -9.07
C PHE A 392 16.35 18.46 -10.56
N ASN A 393 17.05 17.69 -11.40
CA ASN A 393 17.05 17.89 -12.85
C ASN A 393 15.66 17.69 -13.47
N HIS A 394 14.93 16.67 -13.03
CA HIS A 394 13.54 16.43 -13.45
C HIS A 394 12.64 17.57 -12.99
N CYS A 395 12.77 18.02 -11.73
CA CYS A 395 11.98 19.13 -11.21
C CYS A 395 12.16 20.42 -12.03
N ILE A 396 13.42 20.83 -12.31
CA ILE A 396 13.64 22.07 -13.08
C ILE A 396 13.10 21.95 -14.51
N HIS A 397 13.15 20.75 -15.10
CA HIS A 397 12.65 20.51 -16.45
C HIS A 397 11.12 20.59 -16.48
N ASP A 398 10.45 19.82 -15.62
CA ASP A 398 8.98 19.76 -15.53
C ASP A 398 8.38 21.14 -15.22
N VAL A 399 8.92 21.82 -14.21
CA VAL A 399 8.41 23.13 -13.78
C VAL A 399 8.65 24.19 -14.86
N CYS A 400 9.77 24.12 -15.58
CA CYS A 400 10.06 25.05 -16.66
C CYS A 400 9.12 24.87 -17.85
N ILE A 401 8.87 23.63 -18.27
CA ILE A 401 7.90 23.31 -19.32
C ILE A 401 6.49 23.76 -18.92
N ALA A 402 6.15 23.59 -17.64
CA ALA A 402 4.89 24.03 -17.08
C ALA A 402 4.82 25.55 -16.80
N ASN A 403 5.81 26.34 -17.22
CA ASN A 403 5.89 27.79 -17.00
C ASN A 403 5.76 28.20 -15.53
N GLY A 404 6.35 27.43 -14.61
CA GLY A 404 6.38 27.72 -13.18
C GLY A 404 5.13 27.29 -12.43
N ASP A 405 4.33 26.36 -12.98
CA ASP A 405 3.14 25.82 -12.33
C ASP A 405 3.46 25.25 -10.93
N GLU A 406 2.73 25.74 -9.92
CA GLU A 406 2.96 25.36 -8.53
C GLU A 406 2.57 23.89 -8.27
N GLU A 407 1.53 23.38 -8.91
CA GLU A 407 1.10 21.98 -8.74
C GLU A 407 2.18 21.02 -9.26
N VAL A 408 2.77 21.33 -10.43
CA VAL A 408 3.90 20.58 -10.98
C VAL A 408 5.11 20.61 -10.04
N LEU A 409 5.51 21.79 -9.55
CA LEU A 409 6.59 21.94 -8.57
C LEU A 409 6.36 21.06 -7.34
N CYS A 410 5.14 21.07 -6.82
CA CYS A 410 4.80 20.33 -5.62
C CYS A 410 4.73 18.83 -5.82
N HIS A 411 4.33 18.37 -7.01
CA HIS A 411 4.40 16.96 -7.38
C HIS A 411 5.85 16.49 -7.52
N SER A 412 6.73 17.28 -8.14
CA SER A 412 8.16 16.94 -8.27
C SER A 412 8.88 16.90 -6.91
N ILE A 413 8.60 17.83 -6.00
CA ILE A 413 9.17 17.77 -4.63
C ILE A 413 8.57 16.58 -3.85
N GLN A 414 7.27 16.34 -3.96
CA GLN A 414 6.59 15.22 -3.30
C GLN A 414 7.13 13.85 -3.78
N ALA A 415 7.56 13.74 -5.04
CA ALA A 415 8.24 12.56 -5.58
C ALA A 415 9.54 12.26 -4.82
N TYR A 416 10.37 13.28 -4.58
CA TYR A 416 11.61 13.10 -3.82
C TYR A 416 11.34 12.75 -2.34
N VAL A 417 10.32 13.38 -1.75
CA VAL A 417 9.86 13.06 -0.38
C VAL A 417 9.44 11.59 -0.29
N ALA A 418 8.67 11.09 -1.26
CA ALA A 418 8.23 9.70 -1.30
C ALA A 418 9.41 8.74 -1.45
N ALA A 419 10.42 9.08 -2.27
CA ALA A 419 11.65 8.31 -2.40
C ALA A 419 12.42 8.24 -1.07
N CYS A 420 12.57 9.37 -0.37
CA CYS A 420 13.22 9.44 0.93
C CYS A 420 12.48 8.60 2.00
N GLN A 421 11.16 8.74 2.07
CA GLN A 421 10.33 7.95 2.98
C GLN A 421 10.43 6.45 2.68
N ALA A 422 10.42 6.07 1.39
CA ALA A 422 10.60 4.69 0.98
C ALA A 422 12.00 4.14 1.32
N ALA A 423 13.01 5.00 1.44
CA ALA A 423 14.35 4.66 1.91
C ALA A 423 14.49 4.68 3.45
N ASN A 424 13.38 4.83 4.20
CA ASN A 424 13.37 5.03 5.65
C ASN A 424 14.24 6.20 6.12
N ALA A 425 14.47 7.19 5.26
CA ALA A 425 15.19 8.40 5.63
C ALA A 425 14.24 9.42 6.27
N GLU A 426 14.73 10.12 7.30
CA GLU A 426 13.98 11.19 7.93
C GLU A 426 13.79 12.37 6.96
N VAL A 427 12.56 12.85 6.86
CA VAL A 427 12.21 14.05 6.09
C VAL A 427 11.64 15.09 7.05
N ARG A 428 12.30 16.24 7.15
CA ARG A 428 11.78 17.37 7.94
C ARG A 428 10.63 18.08 7.21
N ALA A 429 9.86 18.87 7.93
CA ALA A 429 8.77 19.66 7.35
C ALA A 429 9.29 20.56 6.21
N TRP A 430 8.75 20.39 5.01
CA TRP A 430 9.19 21.09 3.80
C TRP A 430 8.11 21.98 3.18
N ARG A 431 6.84 21.69 3.44
CA ARG A 431 5.71 22.51 3.00
C ARG A 431 5.57 23.75 3.89
N THR A 432 5.39 24.91 3.28
CA THR A 432 5.24 26.20 3.98
C THR A 432 4.08 26.99 3.39
N PRO A 433 3.63 28.09 4.03
CA PRO A 433 2.61 28.96 3.46
C PRO A 433 2.96 29.54 2.08
N SER A 434 4.25 29.58 1.73
CA SER A 434 4.80 30.13 0.48
C SER A 434 5.37 29.06 -0.46
N LEU A 435 5.33 27.78 -0.09
CA LEU A 435 5.83 26.67 -0.90
C LEU A 435 4.97 25.43 -0.68
N CYS A 436 4.23 25.04 -1.71
CA CYS A 436 3.45 23.81 -1.71
C CYS A 436 2.48 23.70 -0.54
N ARG A 437 1.75 24.79 -0.33
CA ARG A 437 0.76 24.90 0.73
C ARG A 437 -0.25 23.76 0.61
N LEU A 438 -0.39 22.98 1.68
CA LEU A 438 -1.54 22.10 1.81
C LEU A 438 -2.76 23.00 1.95
N GLY A 439 -3.64 22.97 0.95
CA GLY A 439 -4.97 23.52 1.13
C GLY A 439 -5.56 22.84 2.36
N LEU A 440 -5.81 23.60 3.42
CA LEU A 440 -6.76 23.17 4.42
C LEU A 440 -8.06 23.02 3.64
N GLY A 441 -8.41 21.80 3.27
CA GLY A 441 -9.79 21.42 2.99
C GLY A 441 -10.60 21.55 4.28
N LEU A 442 -10.61 22.73 4.90
CA LEU A 442 -11.68 23.19 5.74
C LEU A 442 -12.85 23.46 4.78
N GLY A 443 -13.40 22.39 4.21
CA GLY A 443 -14.84 22.33 4.10
C GLY A 443 -15.31 22.39 5.54
N THR A 444 -15.70 23.57 6.02
CA THR A 444 -16.43 23.69 7.27
C THR A 444 -17.58 22.68 7.20
N CYS A 445 -17.54 21.64 8.02
CA CYS A 445 -18.76 20.90 8.36
C CYS A 445 -19.60 21.89 9.16
N SER A 446 -20.36 22.72 8.45
CA SER A 446 -21.37 23.56 9.06
C SER A 446 -22.48 22.63 9.53
N VAL A 447 -22.48 22.34 10.83
CA VAL A 447 -23.67 21.83 11.52
C VAL A 447 -24.77 22.85 11.24
N GLY A 448 -25.68 22.50 10.34
CA GLY A 448 -26.85 23.32 10.06
C GLY A 448 -27.68 23.40 11.33
N GLN A 449 -27.53 24.48 12.08
CA GLN A 449 -28.54 24.89 13.05
C GLN A 449 -29.77 25.32 12.25
N GLY A 450 -30.68 24.38 12.05
CA GLY A 450 -32.05 24.70 11.64
C GLY A 450 -32.73 25.46 12.77
N HIS A 451 -33.13 26.70 12.48
CA HIS A 451 -34.10 27.45 13.26
C HIS A 451 -35.51 26.90 13.08
#